data_AF-A0A2T2TK18-F1
#
_entry.id   AF-A0A2T2TK18-F1
#
_cell.length_a   1.000
_cell.length_b   1.000
_cell.length_c   1.000
_cell.angle_alpha   90.00
_cell.angle_beta   90.00
_cell.angle_gamma   90.00
#
_symmetry.space_group_name_H-M   'P 1'
#
loop_
_entity.id
_entity.type
_entity.pdbx_description
1 polymer ?
#
loop_
_entity_poly.entity_id
_entity_poly.type
_entity_poly.pdbx_seq_one_letter_code
_entity_poly.pdbx_strand_id
1 'polypeptide(L)'
;MRSFLIIAVASWTLFAADGVREGREGNEQYRAGAYAEAMRAYERGLAERDARTASAITSKLLNNLGLALHRADSTGPSFAAFQRAFRIAPGAEGRGRAAYNAGTVAAQTGRDPAALGRLRQALLADPSHEAARFNFELVKRRRERDKKKRRKKKKKNKQTPPADVQPSPFAERLKARADSLVARRRYAAAHRLLQQGLQRDSTVRAFRSFIRRTEAVAQIDSTGA
;
A
#
# COMPACT_ATOMS: atom_id res chain seq x y z
N MET A 1 -18.37 -5.85 -9.67
CA MET A 1 -18.75 -4.89 -8.61
C MET A 1 -17.50 -4.48 -7.84
N ARG A 2 -17.04 -3.23 -7.98
CA ARG A 2 -15.95 -2.69 -7.16
C ARG A 2 -16.56 -2.28 -5.82
N SER A 3 -16.39 -3.10 -4.79
CA SER A 3 -16.80 -2.74 -3.43
C SER A 3 -16.01 -1.50 -2.99
N PHE A 4 -16.66 -0.33 -3.01
CA PHE A 4 -16.16 0.85 -2.34
C PHE A 4 -16.30 0.62 -0.84
N LEU A 5 -15.26 0.07 -0.22
CA LEU A 5 -15.18 -0.01 1.23
C LEU A 5 -14.79 1.39 1.73
N ILE A 6 -15.79 2.14 2.18
CA ILE A 6 -15.61 3.51 2.70
C ILE A 6 -14.74 3.41 3.96
N ILE A 7 -13.49 3.88 3.85
CA ILE A 7 -12.70 4.25 5.02
C ILE A 7 -13.36 5.52 5.54
N ALA A 8 -14.34 5.38 6.43
CA ALA A 8 -15.00 6.52 7.02
C ALA A 8 -13.96 7.29 7.83
N VAL A 9 -13.77 8.58 7.54
CA VAL A 9 -13.29 9.50 8.56
C VAL A 9 -14.39 9.47 9.62
N ALA A 10 -14.16 8.73 10.70
CA ALA A 10 -15.13 8.56 11.77
C ALA A 10 -15.71 9.94 12.14
N SER A 11 -16.99 10.12 11.83
CA SER A 11 -17.71 11.39 11.94
C SER A 11 -18.12 11.71 13.37
N TRP A 12 -17.67 10.95 14.37
CA TRP A 12 -17.97 11.18 15.78
C TRP A 12 -16.68 11.17 16.61
N THR A 13 -16.17 12.36 16.91
CA THR A 13 -15.48 12.75 18.17
C THR A 13 -15.04 14.22 18.03
N LEU A 14 -16.01 15.12 17.84
CA LEU A 14 -15.83 16.53 18.15
C LEU A 14 -16.45 16.74 19.53
N PHE A 15 -15.76 16.27 20.58
CA PHE A 15 -16.09 16.68 21.94
C PHE A 15 -15.96 18.20 22.04
N ALA A 16 -16.88 18.76 22.81
CA ALA A 16 -17.24 20.15 22.96
C ALA A 16 -16.07 21.15 22.86
N ALA A 17 -16.33 22.13 21.99
CA ALA A 17 -15.94 23.53 22.04
C ALA A 17 -15.01 23.95 23.19
N ASP A 18 -13.71 23.89 22.92
CA ASP A 18 -12.81 24.99 23.27
C ASP A 18 -11.95 25.29 22.06
N GLY A 19 -12.49 26.19 21.24
CA GLY A 19 -11.91 26.68 20.01
C GLY A 19 -12.62 27.98 19.68
N VAL A 20 -11.84 29.06 19.64
CA VAL A 20 -12.28 30.43 19.29
C VAL A 20 -13.20 30.38 18.06
N ARG A 21 -14.20 31.27 18.03
CA ARG A 21 -15.36 31.32 17.11
C ARG A 21 -15.12 30.77 15.69
N GLU A 22 -13.99 31.09 15.08
CA GLU A 22 -13.56 30.71 13.73
C GLU A 22 -13.40 29.18 13.57
N GLY A 23 -12.96 28.48 14.62
CA GLY A 23 -12.90 27.03 14.65
C GLY A 23 -14.28 26.36 14.70
N ARG A 24 -15.28 27.00 15.32
CA ARG A 24 -16.67 26.51 15.32
C ARG A 24 -17.31 26.71 13.96
N GLU A 25 -17.19 27.91 13.40
CA GLU A 25 -17.64 28.22 12.04
C GLU A 25 -17.03 27.25 11.01
N GLY A 26 -15.72 27.01 11.07
CA GLY A 26 -15.07 26.06 10.17
C GLY A 26 -15.60 24.64 10.31
N ASN A 27 -15.92 24.18 11.53
CA ASN A 27 -16.51 22.86 11.75
C ASN A 27 -17.95 22.77 11.20
N GLU A 28 -18.74 23.84 11.31
CA GLU A 28 -20.09 23.92 10.75
C GLU A 28 -20.06 23.85 9.23
N GLN A 29 -19.23 24.67 8.59
CA GLN A 29 -19.04 24.66 7.14
C GLN A 29 -18.53 23.30 6.65
N TYR A 30 -17.61 22.68 7.38
CA TYR A 30 -17.11 21.34 7.04
C TYR A 30 -18.23 20.29 7.09
N ARG A 31 -19.12 20.34 8.08
CA ARG A 31 -20.28 19.43 8.17
C ARG A 31 -21.30 19.68 7.05
N ALA A 32 -21.45 20.92 6.63
CA ALA A 32 -22.28 21.30 5.48
C ALA A 32 -21.69 20.89 4.12
N GLY A 33 -20.45 20.37 4.08
CA GLY A 33 -19.74 20.04 2.84
C GLY A 33 -19.14 21.27 2.13
N ALA A 34 -19.27 22.46 2.74
CA ALA A 34 -18.69 23.72 2.29
C ALA A 34 -17.19 23.76 2.66
N TYR A 35 -16.39 22.90 2.02
CA TYR A 35 -15.00 22.67 2.42
C TYR A 35 -14.10 23.89 2.17
N ALA A 36 -14.37 24.69 1.14
CA ALA A 36 -13.62 25.91 0.87
C ALA A 36 -13.88 26.99 1.94
N GLU A 37 -15.13 27.12 2.36
CA GLU A 37 -15.58 28.00 3.45
C GLU A 37 -14.95 27.54 4.78
N ALA A 38 -14.96 26.23 5.04
CA ALA A 38 -14.32 25.65 6.21
C ALA A 38 -12.82 25.96 6.25
N MET A 39 -12.11 25.79 5.13
CA MET A 39 -10.69 26.14 5.00
C MET A 39 -10.45 27.61 5.36
N ARG A 40 -11.21 28.53 4.75
CA ARG A 40 -11.09 29.97 5.03
C ARG A 40 -11.31 30.29 6.51
N ALA A 41 -12.31 29.66 7.14
CA ALA A 41 -12.57 29.86 8.57
C ALA A 41 -11.41 29.36 9.44
N TYR A 42 -10.86 28.17 9.17
CA TYR A 42 -9.69 27.67 9.90
C TYR A 42 -8.44 28.52 9.68
N GLU A 43 -8.22 29.02 8.47
CA GLU A 43 -7.10 29.91 8.13
C GLU A 43 -7.19 31.25 8.86
N ARG A 44 -8.39 31.87 8.93
CA ARG A 44 -8.61 33.08 9.75
C ARG A 44 -8.29 32.82 11.22
N GLY A 45 -8.81 31.72 11.77
CA GLY A 45 -8.48 31.34 13.15
C GLY A 45 -6.98 31.11 13.38
N LEU A 46 -6.24 30.63 12.38
CA LEU A 46 -4.79 30.49 12.46
C LEU A 46 -4.05 31.82 12.35
N ALA A 47 -4.56 32.78 11.56
CA ALA A 47 -3.96 34.10 11.36
C ALA A 47 -4.08 35.00 12.59
N GLU A 48 -5.19 34.90 13.34
CA GLU A 48 -5.42 35.65 14.58
C GLU A 48 -4.57 35.18 15.76
N ARG A 49 -3.85 34.05 15.61
CA ARG A 49 -3.03 33.46 16.66
C ARG A 49 -1.57 33.79 16.42
N ASP A 50 -0.87 34.25 17.46
CA ASP A 50 0.58 34.41 17.39
C ASP A 50 1.22 33.05 17.04
N ALA A 51 2.05 33.04 16.01
CA ALA A 51 2.82 31.88 15.57
C ALA A 51 3.70 31.29 16.69
N ARG A 52 4.01 32.10 17.73
CA ARG A 52 4.75 31.68 18.93
C ARG A 52 3.91 30.88 19.92
N THR A 53 2.59 30.96 19.88
CA THR A 53 1.71 30.21 20.78
C THR A 53 1.40 28.83 20.20
N ALA A 54 2.33 27.90 20.37
CA ALA A 54 2.05 26.47 20.21
C ALA A 54 0.98 26.06 21.24
N SER A 55 -0.27 25.96 20.80
CA SER A 55 -1.40 25.61 21.66
C SER A 55 -2.15 24.39 21.15
N ALA A 56 -2.87 23.74 22.07
CA ALA A 56 -3.82 22.69 21.73
C ALA A 56 -4.80 23.16 20.64
N ILE A 57 -5.25 24.41 20.70
CA ILE A 57 -6.18 24.97 19.74
C ILE A 57 -5.54 25.13 18.36
N THR A 58 -4.31 25.66 18.27
CA THR A 58 -3.58 25.80 17.01
C THR A 58 -3.39 24.42 16.34
N SER A 59 -3.09 23.39 17.13
CA SER A 59 -2.96 22.02 16.62
C SER A 59 -4.29 21.45 16.09
N LYS A 60 -5.41 21.72 16.78
CA LYS A 60 -6.77 21.32 16.37
C LYS A 60 -7.18 22.02 15.08
N LEU A 61 -6.95 23.32 14.95
CA LEU A 61 -7.25 24.09 13.74
C LEU A 61 -6.46 23.58 12.53
N LEU A 62 -5.16 23.35 12.67
CA LEU A 62 -4.34 22.76 11.61
C LEU A 62 -4.79 21.35 11.22
N ASN A 63 -5.19 20.54 12.21
CA ASN A 63 -5.74 19.23 11.95
C ASN A 63 -7.05 19.32 11.13
N ASN A 64 -7.95 20.23 11.48
CA ASN A 64 -9.23 20.37 10.79
C ASN A 64 -9.07 21.01 9.41
N LEU A 65 -8.13 21.96 9.25
CA LEU A 65 -7.70 22.47 7.95
C LEU A 65 -7.17 21.34 7.06
N GLY A 66 -6.37 20.43 7.61
CA GLY A 66 -5.90 19.24 6.89
C GLY A 66 -7.04 18.37 6.37
N LEU A 67 -8.09 18.17 7.18
CA LEU A 67 -9.29 17.42 6.74
C LEU A 67 -10.05 18.17 5.64
N ALA A 68 -10.27 19.47 5.79
CA ALA A 68 -10.97 20.28 4.78
C ALA A 68 -10.21 20.32 3.45
N LEU A 69 -8.87 20.50 3.49
CA LEU A 69 -8.00 20.41 2.32
C LEU A 69 -8.12 19.06 1.62
N HIS A 70 -8.16 17.95 2.37
CA HIS A 70 -8.33 16.62 1.78
C HIS A 70 -9.69 16.48 1.10
N ARG A 71 -10.76 16.98 1.73
CA ARG A 71 -12.12 16.94 1.17
C ARG A 71 -12.28 17.84 -0.07
N ALA A 72 -11.45 18.86 -0.20
CA ALA A 72 -11.32 19.69 -1.39
C ALA A 72 -10.25 19.17 -2.38
N ASP A 73 -9.96 17.86 -2.36
CA ASP A 73 -8.98 17.14 -3.20
C ASP A 73 -7.53 17.67 -3.15
N SER A 74 -7.21 18.53 -2.21
CA SER A 74 -5.90 19.14 -1.99
C SER A 74 -5.02 18.28 -1.08
N THR A 75 -4.69 17.08 -1.55
CA THR A 75 -4.03 16.04 -0.73
C THR A 75 -2.62 16.43 -0.23
N GLY A 76 -1.82 17.12 -1.05
CA GLY A 76 -0.46 17.56 -0.65
C GLY A 76 -0.49 18.55 0.53
N PRO A 77 -1.19 19.69 0.38
CA PRO A 77 -1.41 20.64 1.48
C PRO A 77 -2.03 20.01 2.72
N SER A 78 -2.96 19.07 2.56
CA SER A 78 -3.57 18.32 3.68
C SER A 78 -2.51 17.63 4.56
N PHE A 79 -1.54 16.92 3.95
CA PHE A 79 -0.46 16.28 4.71
C PHE A 79 0.45 17.28 5.43
N ALA A 80 0.73 18.43 4.82
CA ALA A 80 1.53 19.48 5.45
C ALA A 80 0.82 20.05 6.69
N ALA A 81 -0.50 20.29 6.60
CA ALA A 81 -1.31 20.75 7.72
C ALA A 81 -1.32 19.72 8.88
N PHE A 82 -1.53 18.43 8.59
CA PHE A 82 -1.43 17.39 9.62
C PHE A 82 -0.04 17.25 10.22
N GLN A 83 1.02 17.38 9.42
CA GLN A 83 2.39 17.34 9.94
C GLN A 83 2.67 18.52 10.88
N ARG A 84 2.20 19.72 10.54
CA ARG A 84 2.30 20.88 11.43
C ARG A 84 1.48 20.67 12.70
N ALA A 85 0.24 20.19 12.58
CA ALA A 85 -0.61 19.84 13.74
C ALA A 85 0.07 18.85 14.68
N PHE A 86 0.65 17.77 14.14
CA PHE A 86 1.39 16.78 14.91
C PHE A 86 2.60 17.38 15.63
N ARG A 87 3.39 18.23 14.96
CA ARG A 87 4.60 18.83 15.56
C ARG A 87 4.30 19.75 16.73
N ILE A 88 3.22 20.52 16.64
CA ILE A 88 2.89 21.54 17.66
C ILE A 88 1.91 21.07 18.72
N ALA A 89 1.34 19.87 18.57
CA ALA A 89 0.34 19.35 19.50
C ALA A 89 0.94 19.15 20.89
N PRO A 90 0.32 19.73 21.95
CA PRO A 90 0.70 19.43 23.32
C PRO A 90 0.23 18.02 23.66
N GLY A 91 1.18 17.17 24.07
CA GLY A 91 0.88 15.82 24.55
C GLY A 91 0.55 14.78 23.47
N ALA A 92 0.34 13.54 23.94
CA ALA A 92 0.12 12.38 23.08
C ALA A 92 -1.23 12.44 22.36
N GLU A 93 -2.29 12.94 23.01
CA GLU A 93 -3.64 12.96 22.44
C GLU A 93 -3.73 13.78 21.13
N GLY A 94 -3.23 15.01 21.14
CA GLY A 94 -3.24 15.87 19.94
C GLY A 94 -2.37 15.30 18.81
N ARG A 95 -1.20 14.73 19.16
CA ARG A 95 -0.35 14.01 18.22
C ARG A 95 -1.04 12.78 17.63
N GLY A 96 -1.73 12.01 18.47
CA GLY A 96 -2.50 10.84 18.08
C GLY A 96 -3.60 11.20 17.09
N ARG A 97 -4.36 12.26 17.36
CA ARG A 97 -5.43 12.76 16.47
C ARG A 97 -4.89 13.17 15.09
N ALA A 98 -3.82 13.96 15.05
CA ALA A 98 -3.19 14.38 13.79
C ALA A 98 -2.60 13.18 13.02
N ALA A 99 -2.00 12.22 13.72
CA ALA A 99 -1.48 11.00 13.13
C ALA A 99 -2.59 10.11 12.57
N TYR A 100 -3.71 9.96 13.29
CA TYR A 100 -4.87 9.19 12.83
C TYR A 100 -5.46 9.77 11.55
N ASN A 101 -5.68 11.08 11.49
CA ASN A 101 -6.24 11.74 10.31
C ASN A 101 -5.28 11.66 9.11
N ALA A 102 -3.99 11.92 9.32
CA ALA A 102 -2.98 11.72 8.27
C ALA A 102 -2.93 10.27 7.78
N GLY A 103 -3.01 9.30 8.69
CA GLY A 103 -3.01 7.87 8.36
C GLY A 103 -4.24 7.45 7.55
N THR A 104 -5.41 7.99 7.91
CA THR A 104 -6.68 7.76 7.22
C THR A 104 -6.66 8.33 5.81
N VAL A 105 -6.19 9.58 5.64
CA VAL A 105 -6.04 10.22 4.33
C VAL A 105 -5.01 9.49 3.47
N ALA A 106 -3.90 9.05 4.05
CA ALA A 106 -2.91 8.21 3.34
C ALA A 106 -3.52 6.87 2.88
N ALA A 107 -4.36 6.23 3.69
CA ALA A 107 -5.03 4.99 3.33
C ALA A 107 -6.04 5.17 2.19
N GLN A 108 -6.81 6.26 2.22
CA GLN A 108 -7.78 6.61 1.17
C GLN A 108 -7.09 6.92 -0.16
N THR A 109 -5.92 7.55 -0.12
CA THR A 109 -5.15 7.95 -1.32
C THR A 109 -4.14 6.90 -1.77
N GLY A 110 -4.24 5.66 -1.27
CA GLY A 110 -3.42 4.53 -1.70
C GLY A 110 -1.95 4.58 -1.25
N ARG A 111 -1.59 5.50 -0.37
CA ARG A 111 -0.25 5.63 0.23
C ARG A 111 -0.10 4.67 1.41
N ASP A 112 -0.33 3.38 1.17
CA ASP A 112 -0.41 2.35 2.21
C ASP A 112 0.80 2.30 3.18
N PRO A 113 2.07 2.47 2.74
CA PRO A 113 3.20 2.50 3.68
C PRO A 113 3.14 3.69 4.64
N ALA A 114 2.79 4.88 4.14
CA ALA A 114 2.65 6.08 4.97
C ALA A 114 1.44 5.94 5.92
N ALA A 115 0.34 5.37 5.43
CA ALA A 115 -0.85 5.10 6.24
C ALA A 115 -0.51 4.23 7.46
N LEU A 116 0.19 3.10 7.26
CA LEU A 116 0.59 2.23 8.37
C LEU A 116 1.49 2.94 9.38
N GLY A 117 2.44 3.76 8.91
CA GLY A 117 3.31 4.53 9.80
C GLY A 117 2.54 5.50 10.70
N ARG A 118 1.62 6.27 10.11
CA ARG A 118 0.82 7.27 10.84
C ARG A 118 -0.25 6.64 11.73
N LEU A 119 -0.93 5.58 11.26
CA LEU A 119 -1.89 4.83 12.09
C LEU A 119 -1.20 4.14 13.26
N ARG A 120 0.04 3.65 13.09
CA ARG A 120 0.84 3.15 14.22
C ARG A 120 1.14 4.25 15.23
N GLN A 121 1.50 5.46 14.79
CA GLN A 121 1.71 6.59 15.70
C GLN A 121 0.44 6.97 16.46
N ALA A 122 -0.74 6.89 15.82
CA ALA A 122 -2.02 7.09 16.51
C ALA A 122 -2.26 6.04 17.60
N LEU A 123 -2.01 4.75 17.30
CA LEU A 123 -2.16 3.65 18.26
C LEU A 123 -1.12 3.66 19.38
N LEU A 124 0.06 4.23 19.15
CA LEU A 124 1.05 4.46 20.21
C LEU A 124 0.62 5.58 21.16
N ALA A 125 -0.15 6.55 20.68
CA ALA A 125 -0.71 7.62 21.50
C ALA A 125 -1.96 7.16 22.27
N ASP A 126 -2.80 6.35 21.64
CA ASP A 126 -3.99 5.73 22.25
C ASP A 126 -4.15 4.29 21.74
N PRO A 127 -3.72 3.28 22.52
CA PRO A 127 -3.87 1.87 22.15
C PRO A 127 -5.33 1.40 22.04
N SER A 128 -6.28 2.13 22.65
CA SER A 128 -7.72 1.83 22.63
C SER A 128 -8.44 2.46 21.43
N HIS A 129 -7.73 3.18 20.56
CA HIS A 129 -8.32 3.86 19.41
C HIS A 129 -8.79 2.86 18.33
N GLU A 130 -10.01 2.35 18.47
CA GLU A 130 -10.57 1.30 17.62
C GLU A 130 -10.60 1.67 16.12
N ALA A 131 -10.95 2.91 15.78
CA ALA A 131 -10.95 3.35 14.37
C ALA A 131 -9.54 3.35 13.75
N ALA A 132 -8.50 3.71 14.51
CA ALA A 132 -7.11 3.64 14.05
C ALA A 132 -6.67 2.18 13.85
N ARG A 133 -7.07 1.28 14.77
CA ARG A 133 -6.80 -0.16 14.69
C ARG A 133 -7.47 -0.79 13.47
N PHE A 134 -8.74 -0.46 13.23
CA PHE A 134 -9.48 -0.91 12.06
C PHE A 134 -8.82 -0.47 10.76
N ASN A 135 -8.48 0.81 10.62
CA ASN A 135 -7.82 1.34 9.44
C ASN A 135 -6.44 0.70 9.22
N PHE A 136 -5.69 0.45 10.30
CA PHE A 136 -4.38 -0.18 10.23
C PHE A 136 -4.48 -1.60 9.67
N GLU A 137 -5.40 -2.41 10.19
CA GLU A 137 -5.63 -3.78 9.73
C GLU A 137 -6.15 -3.83 8.29
N LEU A 138 -7.04 -2.91 7.91
CA LEU A 138 -7.52 -2.80 6.53
C LEU A 138 -6.36 -2.55 5.54
N VAL A 139 -5.48 -1.60 5.86
CA VAL A 139 -4.31 -1.28 5.02
C VAL A 139 -3.32 -2.45 4.98
N LYS A 140 -3.07 -3.10 6.12
CA LYS A 140 -2.20 -4.29 6.20
C LYS A 140 -2.70 -5.42 5.30
N ARG A 141 -3.99 -5.76 5.38
CA ARG A 141 -4.64 -6.79 4.53
C ARG A 141 -4.56 -6.44 3.04
N ARG A 142 -4.77 -5.16 2.68
CA ARG A 142 -4.61 -4.66 1.31
C ARG A 142 -3.20 -4.93 0.78
N ARG A 143 -2.16 -4.54 1.53
CA ARG A 143 -0.76 -4.78 1.16
C ARG A 143 -0.41 -6.26 1.04
N GLU A 144 -0.91 -7.10 1.95
CA GLU A 144 -0.68 -8.54 1.89
C GLU A 144 -1.30 -9.18 0.65
N ARG A 145 -2.53 -8.79 0.31
CA ARG A 145 -3.20 -9.22 -0.92
C ARG A 145 -2.41 -8.79 -2.14
N ASP A 146 -1.90 -7.57 -2.17
CA ASP A 146 -1.12 -7.06 -3.30
C ASP A 146 0.24 -7.74 -3.41
N LYS A 147 0.90 -8.02 -2.29
CA LYS A 147 2.11 -8.87 -2.24
C LYS A 147 1.82 -10.28 -2.77
N LYS A 148 0.71 -10.91 -2.35
CA LYS A 148 0.29 -12.24 -2.84
C LYS A 148 0.02 -12.21 -4.34
N LYS A 149 -0.69 -11.20 -4.86
CA LYS A 149 -0.93 -11.00 -6.30
C LYS A 149 0.39 -10.83 -7.08
N ARG A 150 1.31 -9.99 -6.59
CA ARG A 150 2.64 -9.80 -7.21
C ARG A 150 3.46 -11.09 -7.19
N ARG A 151 3.44 -11.85 -6.10
CA ARG A 151 4.09 -13.17 -6.01
C ARG A 151 3.48 -14.18 -6.99
N LYS A 152 2.14 -14.25 -7.10
CA LYS A 152 1.46 -15.09 -8.09
C LYS A 152 1.79 -14.68 -9.52
N LYS A 153 1.81 -13.37 -9.84
CA LYS A 153 2.22 -12.87 -11.17
C LYS A 153 3.68 -13.20 -11.47
N LYS A 154 4.60 -13.07 -10.51
CA LYS A 154 6.01 -13.49 -10.66
C LYS A 154 6.15 -15.00 -10.86
N LYS A 155 5.40 -15.83 -10.12
CA LYS A 155 5.38 -17.29 -10.31
C LYS A 155 4.85 -17.67 -11.69
N LYS A 156 3.71 -17.10 -12.11
CA LYS A 156 3.18 -17.26 -13.48
C LYS A 156 4.23 -16.81 -14.51
N ASN A 157 4.82 -15.62 -14.38
CA ASN A 157 5.82 -15.15 -15.34
C ASN A 157 7.14 -15.96 -15.34
N LYS A 158 7.47 -16.68 -14.26
CA LYS A 158 8.57 -17.67 -14.27
C LYS A 158 8.15 -19.01 -14.90
N GLN A 159 6.86 -19.33 -14.92
CA GLN A 159 6.30 -20.62 -15.35
C GLN A 159 5.74 -20.61 -16.79
N THR A 160 5.19 -19.50 -17.24
CA THR A 160 4.82 -19.30 -18.65
C THR A 160 6.10 -19.01 -19.42
N PRO A 161 6.36 -19.59 -20.60
CA PRO A 161 7.42 -19.11 -21.49
C PRO A 161 7.18 -17.64 -21.87
N PRO A 162 8.21 -16.86 -22.28
CA PRO A 162 7.96 -15.56 -22.92
C PRO A 162 6.96 -15.77 -24.07
N ALA A 163 5.90 -14.97 -24.13
CA ALA A 163 4.79 -15.17 -25.08
C ALA A 163 5.19 -14.93 -26.56
N ASP A 164 6.40 -14.45 -26.77
CA ASP A 164 7.02 -14.00 -28.00
C ASP A 164 8.06 -14.98 -28.57
N VAL A 165 8.44 -16.03 -27.83
CA VAL A 165 9.43 -17.01 -28.32
C VAL A 165 8.69 -18.23 -28.87
N GLN A 166 8.38 -18.18 -30.17
CA GLN A 166 7.89 -19.33 -30.90
C GLN A 166 9.02 -20.37 -31.01
N PRO A 167 8.82 -21.62 -30.56
CA PRO A 167 9.86 -22.65 -30.64
C PRO A 167 10.16 -22.97 -32.11
N SER A 168 11.44 -23.08 -32.45
CA SER A 168 11.85 -23.57 -33.77
C SER A 168 11.54 -25.07 -33.93
N PRO A 169 11.52 -25.60 -35.18
CA PRO A 169 11.44 -27.04 -35.39
C PRO A 169 12.56 -27.84 -34.70
N PHE A 170 13.74 -27.23 -34.51
CA PHE A 170 14.82 -27.83 -33.73
C PHE A 170 14.43 -27.93 -32.25
N ALA A 171 13.93 -26.83 -31.67
CA ALA A 171 13.52 -26.79 -30.28
C ALA A 171 12.40 -27.80 -29.99
N GLU A 172 11.43 -27.95 -30.88
CA GLU A 172 10.34 -28.92 -30.75
C GLU A 172 10.84 -30.37 -30.77
N ARG A 173 11.72 -30.73 -31.72
CA ARG A 173 12.35 -32.06 -31.75
C ARG A 173 13.17 -32.34 -30.50
N LEU A 174 13.91 -31.33 -30.04
CA LEU A 174 14.71 -31.43 -28.82
C LEU A 174 13.83 -31.68 -27.60
N LYS A 175 12.69 -30.98 -27.51
CA LYS A 175 11.69 -31.18 -26.46
C LYS A 175 11.10 -32.59 -26.50
N ALA A 176 10.73 -33.11 -27.67
CA ALA A 176 10.22 -34.48 -27.81
C ALA A 176 11.26 -35.52 -27.36
N ARG A 177 12.53 -35.34 -27.71
CA ARG A 177 13.62 -36.22 -27.24
C ARG A 177 13.80 -36.15 -25.72
N ALA A 178 13.68 -34.95 -25.14
CA ALA A 178 13.76 -34.76 -23.70
C ALA A 178 12.56 -35.40 -22.97
N ASP A 179 11.36 -35.38 -23.55
CA ASP A 179 10.19 -36.10 -23.02
C ASP A 179 10.41 -37.60 -22.98
N SER A 180 10.97 -38.18 -24.05
CA SER A 180 11.33 -39.61 -24.08
C SER A 180 12.35 -40.00 -23.01
N LEU A 181 13.29 -39.10 -22.67
CA LEU A 181 14.23 -39.31 -21.58
C LEU A 181 13.53 -39.24 -20.22
N VAL A 182 12.61 -38.29 -20.03
CA VAL A 182 11.78 -38.18 -18.81
C VAL A 182 10.90 -39.42 -18.61
N ALA A 183 10.28 -39.95 -19.67
CA ALA A 183 9.49 -41.18 -19.60
C ALA A 183 10.30 -42.39 -19.09
N ARG A 184 11.60 -42.39 -19.35
CA ARG A 184 12.56 -43.40 -18.87
C ARG A 184 13.18 -43.03 -17.52
N ARG A 185 12.64 -42.03 -16.81
CA ARG A 185 13.17 -41.44 -15.56
C ARG A 185 14.60 -40.91 -15.66
N ARG A 186 15.09 -40.61 -16.86
CA ARG A 186 16.45 -40.07 -17.09
C ARG A 186 16.44 -38.54 -17.03
N TYR A 187 16.06 -37.99 -15.89
CA TYR A 187 15.87 -36.53 -15.71
C TYR A 187 17.15 -35.72 -15.90
N ALA A 188 18.29 -36.20 -15.39
CA ALA A 188 19.58 -35.54 -15.55
C ALA A 188 20.02 -35.45 -17.03
N ALA A 189 19.78 -36.52 -17.81
CA ALA A 189 20.07 -36.53 -19.24
C ALA A 189 19.14 -35.60 -20.03
N ALA A 190 17.84 -35.59 -19.68
CA ALA A 190 16.86 -34.69 -20.29
C ALA A 190 17.21 -33.22 -20.04
N HIS A 191 17.60 -32.87 -18.80
CA HIS A 191 18.00 -31.51 -18.45
C HIS A 191 19.26 -31.08 -19.22
N ARG A 192 20.31 -31.94 -19.25
CA ARG A 192 21.56 -31.65 -19.96
C ARG A 192 21.35 -31.45 -21.46
N LEU A 193 20.52 -32.30 -22.08
CA LEU A 193 20.15 -32.18 -23.50
C LEU A 193 19.55 -30.81 -23.82
N LEU A 194 18.62 -30.35 -22.97
CA LEU A 194 17.96 -29.06 -23.18
C LEU A 194 18.86 -27.87 -22.88
N GLN A 195 19.76 -27.96 -21.91
CA GLN A 195 20.77 -26.92 -21.66
C GLN A 195 21.74 -26.76 -22.84
N GLN A 196 22.19 -27.88 -23.41
CA GLN A 196 22.99 -27.87 -24.65
C GLN A 196 22.20 -27.28 -25.82
N GLY A 197 20.93 -27.63 -25.94
CA GLY A 197 20.04 -27.03 -26.94
C GLY A 197 19.88 -25.53 -26.78
N LEU A 198 19.81 -25.03 -25.54
CA LEU A 198 19.66 -23.60 -25.25
C LEU A 198 20.89 -22.78 -25.65
N GLN A 199 22.09 -23.38 -25.57
CA GLN A 199 23.35 -22.79 -26.07
C GLN A 199 23.35 -22.67 -27.61
N ARG A 200 22.66 -23.59 -28.30
CA ARG A 200 22.62 -23.66 -29.77
C ARG A 200 21.47 -22.87 -30.39
N ASP A 201 20.30 -22.91 -29.75
CA ASP A 201 19.08 -22.28 -30.23
C ASP A 201 18.35 -21.62 -29.06
N SER A 202 18.35 -20.29 -29.08
CA SER A 202 17.72 -19.49 -28.03
C SER A 202 16.20 -19.71 -27.92
N THR A 203 15.54 -20.24 -28.96
CA THR A 203 14.10 -20.57 -28.94
C THR A 203 13.78 -21.77 -28.06
N VAL A 204 14.76 -22.58 -27.66
CA VAL A 204 14.61 -23.64 -26.63
C VAL A 204 14.16 -23.04 -25.29
N ARG A 205 14.37 -21.73 -25.06
CA ARG A 205 13.82 -20.98 -23.94
C ARG A 205 12.29 -21.03 -23.87
N ALA A 206 11.60 -21.31 -24.99
CA ALA A 206 10.18 -21.63 -25.02
C ALA A 206 9.81 -22.77 -24.05
N PHE A 207 10.74 -23.69 -23.77
CA PHE A 207 10.53 -24.81 -22.85
C PHE A 207 11.14 -24.61 -21.46
N ARG A 208 11.44 -23.37 -21.04
CA ARG A 208 12.10 -23.05 -19.75
C ARG A 208 11.50 -23.73 -18.52
N SER A 209 10.18 -23.88 -18.49
CA SER A 209 9.50 -24.53 -17.37
C SER A 209 9.69 -26.02 -17.33
N PHE A 210 9.79 -26.66 -18.48
CA PHE A 210 10.14 -28.07 -18.58
C PHE A 210 11.58 -28.27 -18.12
N ILE A 211 12.53 -27.46 -18.61
CA ILE A 211 13.95 -27.48 -18.23
C ILE A 211 14.13 -27.40 -16.70
N ARG A 212 13.47 -26.44 -16.04
CA ARG A 212 13.52 -26.28 -14.58
C ARG A 212 12.90 -27.46 -13.83
N ARG A 213 11.81 -28.05 -14.32
CA ARG A 213 11.21 -29.23 -13.68
C ARG A 213 12.13 -30.44 -13.77
N THR A 214 12.75 -30.67 -14.93
CA THR A 214 13.72 -31.76 -15.10
C THR A 214 14.96 -31.57 -14.24
N GLU A 215 15.41 -30.32 -14.03
CA GLU A 215 16.51 -29.99 -13.11
C GLU A 215 16.18 -30.35 -11.67
N ALA A 216 15.02 -29.91 -11.18
CA ALA A 216 14.61 -30.13 -9.80
C ALA A 216 14.48 -31.62 -9.46
N VAL A 217 13.94 -32.43 -10.38
CA VAL A 217 13.83 -33.88 -10.18
C VAL A 217 15.22 -34.53 -10.22
N ALA A 218 16.08 -34.13 -11.15
CA ALA A 218 17.44 -34.66 -11.24
C ALA A 218 18.27 -34.39 -9.96
N GLN A 219 18.08 -33.23 -9.32
CA GLN A 219 18.73 -32.88 -8.04
C GLN A 219 18.24 -33.73 -6.87
N ILE A 220 16.96 -34.07 -6.84
CA ILE A 220 16.38 -34.96 -5.81
C ILE A 220 16.97 -36.37 -5.98
N ASP A 221 16.98 -36.91 -7.19
CA ASP A 221 17.51 -38.25 -7.48
C ASP A 221 19.00 -38.38 -7.12
N SER A 222 19.78 -37.31 -7.27
CA SER A 222 21.22 -37.31 -6.93
C SER A 222 21.52 -37.14 -5.43
N THR A 223 20.54 -36.71 -4.63
CA THR A 223 20.72 -36.49 -3.18
C THR A 223 20.13 -37.60 -2.31
N GLY A 224 19.30 -38.47 -2.89
CA GLY A 224 18.73 -39.65 -2.25
C GLY A 224 19.38 -40.99 -2.63
N ALA A 225 20.48 -40.96 -3.39
CA ALA A 225 21.31 -42.11 -3.77
C ALA A 225 22.66 -42.02 -3.05
#